data_AF-A0A1A8SC40-F1
#
_entry.id   AF-A0A1A8SC40-F1
#
_cell.length_a   1.000
_cell.length_b   1.000
_cell.length_c   1.000
_cell.angle_alpha   90.00
_cell.angle_beta   90.00
_cell.angle_gamma   90.00
#
_symmetry.space_group_name_H-M   'P 1'
#
loop_
_entity.id
_entity.type
_entity.pdbx_description
1 polymer ?
#
loop_
_entity_poly.entity_id
_entity_poly.type
_entity_poly.pdbx_seq_one_letter_code
_entity_poly.pdbx_strand_id
1 'polypeptide(L)'
;ENKSKNRFTNILPYDWSRVKLITPSPSDTLDYINANYMPGYNRNREYIASQGPLTATVPDFWRMVWEQRVKGIVMVTNCVESGRTKCDCYWPEDQKPCL
;
A
#
# COMPACT_ATOMS: atom_id res chain seq x y z
N GLU A 1 11.67 -0.04 13.32
CA GLU A 1 10.61 0.97 13.13
C GLU A 1 9.44 0.45 12.31
N ASN A 2 9.65 -0.03 11.08
CA ASN A 2 8.55 -0.40 10.16
C ASN A 2 7.79 -1.71 10.45
N LYS A 3 8.10 -2.43 11.55
CA LYS A 3 7.48 -3.74 11.85
C LYS A 3 5.95 -3.67 11.95
N SER A 4 5.42 -2.60 12.53
CA SER A 4 3.97 -2.38 12.68
C SER A 4 3.26 -2.04 11.37
N LYS A 5 4.01 -1.70 10.31
CA LYS A 5 3.45 -1.42 8.98
C LYS A 5 3.25 -2.68 8.14
N ASN A 6 3.65 -3.85 8.65
CA ASN A 6 3.55 -5.13 7.94
C ASN A 6 2.40 -5.97 8.51
N ARG A 7 1.50 -6.42 7.63
CA ARG A 7 0.39 -7.31 8.03
C ARG A 7 0.91 -8.68 8.47
N PHE A 8 1.97 -9.17 7.84
CA PHE A 8 2.62 -10.43 8.17
C PHE A 8 4.12 -10.22 8.39
N THR A 9 4.67 -10.81 9.44
CA THR A 9 6.09 -10.67 9.81
C THR A 9 7.02 -11.36 8.81
N ASN A 10 6.51 -12.34 8.05
CA ASN A 10 7.24 -13.13 7.07
C ASN A 10 6.99 -12.70 5.62
N ILE A 11 6.20 -11.65 5.37
CA ILE A 11 5.95 -11.11 4.02
C ILE A 11 6.45 -9.66 4.03
N LEU A 12 7.70 -9.49 3.60
CA LEU A 12 8.39 -8.21 3.58
C LEU A 12 8.76 -7.84 2.14
N PRO A 13 8.72 -6.55 1.78
CA PRO A 13 9.09 -6.11 0.45
C PRO A 13 10.60 -6.21 0.26
N TYR A 14 11.04 -6.60 -0.94
CA TYR A 14 12.47 -6.56 -1.28
C TYR A 14 12.98 -5.12 -1.40
N ASP A 15 14.14 -4.82 -0.80
CA ASP A 15 14.68 -3.45 -0.77
C ASP A 15 14.95 -2.84 -2.16
N TRP A 16 15.34 -3.66 -3.13
CA TRP A 16 15.70 -3.20 -4.48
C TRP A 16 14.49 -2.84 -5.35
N SER A 17 13.30 -3.37 -5.05
CA SER A 17 12.07 -3.09 -5.81
C SER A 17 10.97 -2.44 -4.99
N ARG A 18 11.19 -2.18 -3.69
CA ARG A 18 10.16 -1.58 -2.84
C ARG A 18 9.78 -0.20 -3.35
N VAL A 19 8.50 0.14 -3.20
CA VAL A 19 8.04 1.51 -3.39
C VAL A 19 8.56 2.35 -2.23
N LYS A 20 9.04 3.55 -2.54
CA LYS A 20 9.52 4.53 -1.56
C LYS A 20 8.60 5.74 -1.60
N LEU A 21 8.01 6.07 -0.46
CA LEU A 21 7.20 7.27 -0.32
C LEU A 21 8.11 8.50 -0.25
N ILE A 22 7.66 9.62 -0.80
CA ILE A 22 8.41 10.88 -0.75
C ILE A 22 8.45 11.35 0.71
N THR A 23 9.65 11.64 1.21
CA THR A 23 9.86 12.21 2.53
C THR A 23 10.28 13.68 2.45
N PRO A 24 9.91 14.50 3.44
CA PRO A 24 10.33 15.90 3.48
C PRO A 24 11.83 16.06 3.74
N SER A 25 12.46 15.13 4.48
CA SER A 25 13.91 15.06 4.66
C SER A 25 14.48 13.72 4.18
N PRO A 26 15.70 13.70 3.58
CA PRO A 26 16.43 12.47 3.27
C PRO A 26 16.76 11.60 4.50
N SER A 27 16.74 12.19 5.71
CA SER A 27 16.99 11.49 6.97
C SER A 27 15.76 10.81 7.56
N ASP A 28 14.56 11.08 7.02
CA ASP A 28 13.33 10.51 7.55
C ASP A 28 13.18 9.05 7.15
N THR A 29 12.95 8.18 8.13
CA THR A 29 12.64 6.75 7.92
C THR A 29 11.18 6.51 7.52
N LEU A 30 10.46 7.58 7.14
CA LEU A 30 9.02 7.58 6.81
C LEU A 30 8.72 7.24 5.34
N ASP A 31 9.73 6.75 4.60
CA ASP A 31 9.62 6.37 3.18
C ASP A 31 8.99 4.98 2.97
N TYR A 32 8.69 4.27 4.06
CA TYR A 32 8.32 2.86 4.01
C TYR A 32 6.82 2.61 3.78
N ILE A 33 6.55 1.76 2.81
CA ILE A 33 5.29 1.04 2.62
C ILE A 33 5.60 -0.41 2.17
N ASN A 34 4.77 -1.38 2.58
CA ASN A 34 4.91 -2.77 2.14
C ASN A 34 4.31 -2.95 0.74
N ALA A 35 5.08 -2.54 -0.27
CA ALA A 35 4.76 -2.67 -1.67
C ALA A 35 6.02 -2.77 -2.54
N ASN A 36 5.93 -3.47 -3.67
CA ASN A 36 7.00 -3.61 -4.66
C ASN A 36 6.51 -3.29 -6.06
N TYR A 37 7.38 -2.70 -6.87
CA TYR A 37 7.19 -2.63 -8.31
C TYR A 37 7.32 -4.02 -8.93
N MET A 38 6.38 -4.35 -9.80
CA MET A 38 6.37 -5.59 -10.56
C MET A 38 6.38 -5.29 -12.06
N PRO A 39 7.13 -6.08 -12.85
CA PRO A 39 7.04 -6.00 -14.30
C PRO A 39 5.67 -6.48 -14.76
N GLY A 40 5.17 -5.86 -15.83
CA GLY A 40 4.08 -6.38 -16.61
C GLY A 40 4.54 -6.67 -18.03
N TYR A 41 3.58 -6.96 -18.90
CA TYR A 41 3.87 -7.29 -20.31
C TYR A 41 4.50 -6.11 -21.06
N ASN A 42 4.07 -4.88 -20.76
CA ASN A 42 4.47 -3.69 -21.50
C ASN A 42 5.65 -2.96 -20.86
N ARG A 43 5.83 -3.04 -19.52
CA ARG A 43 6.84 -2.25 -18.79
C ARG A 43 7.42 -3.00 -17.59
N ASN A 44 8.69 -2.73 -17.27
CA ASN A 44 9.37 -3.31 -16.09
C ASN A 44 8.81 -2.86 -14.73
N ARG A 45 8.03 -1.78 -14.69
CA ARG A 45 7.35 -1.26 -13.48
C ARG A 45 5.90 -0.92 -13.83
N GLU A 46 5.17 -1.91 -14.32
CA GLU A 46 3.79 -1.73 -14.77
C GLU A 46 2.80 -1.81 -13.61
N TYR A 47 3.10 -2.65 -12.62
CA TYR A 47 2.24 -2.87 -11.47
C TYR A 47 2.95 -2.54 -10.17
N ILE A 48 2.14 -2.26 -9.14
CA ILE A 48 2.57 -2.20 -7.75
C ILE A 48 1.81 -3.30 -7.01
N ALA A 49 2.53 -4.30 -6.54
CA ALA A 49 1.99 -5.30 -5.62
C ALA A 49 2.13 -4.76 -4.19
N SER A 50 1.04 -4.65 -3.46
CA SER A 50 1.00 -4.14 -2.08
C SER A 50 0.23 -5.10 -1.19
N GLN A 51 0.55 -5.12 0.11
CA GLN A 51 -0.34 -5.73 1.09
C GLN A 51 -1.70 -5.01 1.11
N GLY A 52 -2.75 -5.71 1.55
CA GLY A 52 -4.00 -5.07 1.93
C GLY A 52 -3.76 -4.09 3.08
N PRO A 53 -4.12 -2.79 2.94
CA PRO A 53 -3.84 -1.77 3.95
C PRO A 53 -4.30 -2.18 5.35
N LEU A 54 -3.50 -1.81 6.35
CA LEU A 54 -3.87 -1.81 7.76
C LEU A 54 -4.54 -0.47 8.08
N THR A 55 -5.37 -0.39 9.12
CA THR A 55 -5.94 0.90 9.59
C THR A 55 -4.87 1.99 9.72
N ALA A 56 -3.72 1.65 10.31
CA ALA A 56 -2.60 2.57 10.51
C ALA A 56 -1.83 2.94 9.22
N THR A 57 -1.98 2.17 8.14
CA THR A 57 -1.27 2.37 6.87
C THR A 57 -2.18 2.83 5.73
N VAL A 58 -3.48 3.06 5.97
CA VAL A 58 -4.38 3.66 4.98
C VAL A 58 -3.86 5.01 4.44
N PRO A 59 -3.33 5.93 5.27
CA PRO A 59 -2.77 7.19 4.77
C PRO A 59 -1.55 6.96 3.86
N ASP A 60 -0.65 6.05 4.25
CA ASP A 60 0.53 5.69 3.46
C ASP A 60 0.13 5.05 2.11
N PHE A 61 -0.92 4.22 2.10
CA PHE A 61 -1.47 3.62 0.88
C PHE A 61 -2.00 4.67 -0.10
N TRP A 62 -2.81 5.62 0.36
CA TRP A 62 -3.30 6.70 -0.51
C TRP A 62 -2.19 7.65 -0.95
N ARG A 63 -1.22 7.93 -0.07
CA ARG A 63 -0.02 8.68 -0.45
C ARG A 63 0.74 7.98 -1.58
N MET A 64 0.92 6.66 -1.50
CA MET A 64 1.51 5.86 -2.58
C MET A 64 0.73 6.00 -3.89
N VAL A 65 -0.59 5.84 -3.84
CA VAL A 65 -1.47 5.95 -5.01
C VAL A 65 -1.32 7.32 -5.68
N TRP A 66 -1.29 8.39 -4.88
CA TRP A 66 -1.12 9.76 -5.35
C TRP A 66 0.26 9.99 -5.97
N GLU A 67 1.33 9.71 -5.22
CA GLU A 67 2.72 9.95 -5.64
C GLU A 67 3.09 9.16 -6.89
N GLN A 68 2.64 7.91 -6.98
CA GLN A 68 2.91 7.03 -8.12
C GLN A 68 1.92 7.21 -9.28
N ARG A 69 0.99 8.18 -9.16
CA ARG A 69 -0.01 8.52 -10.19
C ARG A 69 -0.84 7.30 -10.63
N VAL A 70 -1.14 6.40 -9.69
CA VAL A 70 -1.90 5.17 -9.94
C VAL A 70 -3.29 5.55 -10.46
N LYS A 71 -3.73 4.88 -11.53
CA LYS A 71 -5.00 5.15 -12.21
C LYS A 71 -6.10 4.15 -11.90
N GLY A 72 -5.74 2.97 -11.41
CA GLY A 72 -6.68 1.92 -11.05
C GLY A 72 -6.12 1.08 -9.91
N ILE A 73 -7.00 0.68 -8.99
CA ILE A 73 -6.68 -0.21 -7.88
C ILE A 73 -7.47 -1.50 -8.13
N VAL A 74 -6.77 -2.63 -8.13
CA VAL A 74 -7.37 -3.96 -8.26
C VAL A 74 -7.26 -4.67 -6.91
N MET A 75 -8.39 -4.84 -6.23
CA MET A 75 -8.46 -5.55 -4.96
C MET A 75 -8.94 -6.99 -5.20
N VAL A 76 -8.11 -7.96 -4.80
CA VAL A 76 -8.33 -9.39 -5.06
C VAL A 76 -8.71 -10.18 -3.79
N THR A 77 -9.19 -9.50 -2.75
CA THR A 77 -9.58 -10.08 -1.45
C THR A 77 -10.81 -9.35 -0.93
N ASN A 78 -11.64 -10.02 -0.14
CA ASN A 78 -12.62 -9.31 0.68
C ASN A 78 -11.95 -8.70 1.91
N CYS A 79 -12.55 -7.69 2.55
CA CYS A 79 -12.04 -7.14 3.81
C CYS A 79 -12.00 -8.19 4.93
N VAL A 80 -13.02 -9.06 4.98
CA VAL A 80 -13.13 -10.16 5.93
C VAL A 80 -13.39 -11.47 5.18
N GLU A 81 -12.62 -12.51 5.48
CA GLU A 81 -12.77 -13.85 4.92
C GLU A 81 -12.71 -14.87 6.06
N SER A 82 -13.69 -15.78 6.13
CA SER A 82 -13.78 -16.80 7.17
C SER A 82 -13.64 -16.22 8.60
N GLY A 83 -14.23 -15.05 8.84
CA GLY A 83 -14.19 -14.34 10.12
C GLY A 83 -12.85 -13.67 10.45
N ARG A 84 -11.89 -13.62 9.52
CA ARG A 84 -10.59 -12.98 9.71
C ARG A 84 -10.43 -11.75 8.81
N THR A 85 -9.96 -10.65 9.37
CA THR A 85 -9.64 -9.44 8.62
C THR A 85 -8.44 -9.67 7.71
N LYS A 86 -8.65 -9.51 6.40
CA LYS A 86 -7.62 -9.60 5.36
C LYS A 86 -7.16 -8.23 4.88
N CYS A 87 -8.06 -7.26 4.85
CA CYS A 87 -7.82 -5.90 4.42
C CYS A 87 -8.74 -4.96 5.20
N ASP A 88 -8.21 -3.83 5.64
CA ASP A 88 -9.05 -2.76 6.20
C ASP A 88 -9.70 -1.96 5.07
N CYS A 89 -10.92 -1.48 5.29
CA CYS A 89 -11.62 -0.65 4.31
C CYS A 89 -10.86 0.67 4.15
N TYR A 90 -10.31 0.89 2.96
CA TYR A 90 -9.51 2.08 2.65
C TYR A 90 -10.25 3.08 1.76
N TRP A 91 -11.54 2.87 1.51
CA TRP A 91 -12.39 3.79 0.75
C TRP A 91 -13.59 4.23 1.61
N PRO A 92 -14.22 5.37 1.30
CA PRO A 92 -15.43 5.80 1.99
C PRO A 92 -16.58 4.80 1.75
N GLU A 93 -17.27 4.38 2.81
CA GLU A 93 -18.48 3.55 2.71
C GLU A 93 -19.72 4.40 2.38
N ASP A 94 -19.73 5.65 2.85
CA ASP A 94 -20.78 6.63 2.59
C ASP A 94 -20.39 7.55 1.43
N GLN A 95 -21.35 7.88 0.57
CA GLN A 95 -21.19 8.89 -0.48
C GLN A 95 -21.14 10.34 0.04
N LYS A 96 -21.01 10.53 1.36
CA LYS A 96 -20.91 11.87 1.93
C LYS A 96 -19.55 12.46 1.52
N PRO A 97 -19.53 13.60 0.80
CA PRO A 97 -18.27 14.25 0.50
C PRO A 97 -17.59 14.61 1.83
N CYS A 98 -16.30 14.30 1.93
CA CYS A 98 -15.46 14.80 3.01
C CYS A 98 -15.51 16.34 2.94
N LEU A 99 -16.07 16.98 3.96
CA LEU A 99 -16.14 18.44 4.10
C LEU A 99 -14.75 19.04 4.31
#